data_AF-A0A6S7D521-F1
#
_entry.id   AF-A0A6S7D521-F1
#
_cell.length_a   1.000
_cell.length_b   1.000
_cell.length_c   1.000
_cell.angle_alpha   90.00
_cell.angle_beta   90.00
_cell.angle_gamma   90.00
#
_symmetry.space_group_name_H-M   'P 1'
#
loop_
_entity.id
_entity.type
_entity.pdbx_description
1 polymer ?
#
loop_
_entity_poly.entity_id
_entity_poly.type
_entity_poly.pdbx_seq_one_letter_code
_entity_poly.pdbx_strand_id
1 'polypeptide(L)'
;MTHSLHAWHTSHPLHRILLAALLAALVASVTGCIPYPVYKTTQPAAHATVLDAQSQPLADARVVLISSAFPYGRERFREEAPTAPDGVARFDSKSEWQAESMMLHGAQIYFWNWCVEKPGYETYETLNRDASEFDAKLVVKLPRGDSRPCDAP
;
A
#
# COMPACT_ATOMS: atom_id res chain seq x y z
N MET A 1 -2.19 -36.69 73.00
CA MET A 1 -2.98 -37.05 71.80
C MET A 1 -2.71 -36.00 70.73
N THR A 2 -1.75 -36.27 69.86
CA THR A 2 -1.26 -35.36 68.82
C THR A 2 -1.67 -35.92 67.46
N HIS A 3 -2.70 -35.35 66.83
CA HIS A 3 -2.97 -35.57 65.42
C HIS A 3 -2.26 -34.48 64.60
N SER A 4 -1.10 -34.87 64.09
CA SER A 4 -0.41 -34.33 62.91
C SER A 4 -0.69 -35.40 61.82
N LEU A 5 -0.91 -35.16 60.53
CA LEU A 5 -0.44 -34.15 59.59
C LEU A 5 -1.29 -34.17 58.32
N HIS A 6 -1.21 -33.07 57.59
CA HIS A 6 -1.18 -32.97 56.12
C HIS A 6 -2.37 -33.51 55.32
N ALA A 7 -3.33 -32.62 55.05
CA ALA A 7 -4.07 -32.66 53.79
C ALA A 7 -3.10 -32.39 52.64
N TRP A 8 -2.76 -33.43 51.89
CA TRP A 8 -1.99 -33.34 50.66
C TRP A 8 -2.86 -32.67 49.58
N HIS A 9 -2.49 -31.45 49.19
CA HIS A 9 -2.97 -30.84 47.96
C HIS A 9 -2.34 -31.57 46.76
N THR A 10 -2.83 -32.77 46.43
CA THR A 10 -2.51 -33.42 45.15
C THR A 10 -3.35 -32.75 44.07
N SER A 11 -2.83 -31.70 43.45
CA SER A 11 -3.36 -31.24 42.16
C SER A 11 -3.28 -32.42 41.19
N HIS A 12 -4.42 -33.06 40.88
CA HIS A 12 -4.48 -34.25 40.05
C HIS A 12 -3.80 -33.99 38.69
N PRO A 13 -2.99 -34.93 38.17
CA PRO A 13 -2.29 -34.76 36.89
C PRO A 13 -3.24 -34.44 35.73
N LEU A 14 -4.49 -34.92 35.81
CA LEU A 14 -5.58 -34.60 34.90
C LEU A 14 -5.91 -33.11 34.86
N HIS A 15 -5.89 -32.41 36.00
CA HIS A 15 -6.15 -30.97 36.05
C HIS A 15 -5.03 -30.18 35.37
N ARG A 16 -3.78 -30.59 35.55
CA ARG A 16 -2.62 -29.98 34.89
C ARG A 16 -2.65 -30.19 33.37
N ILE A 17 -3.02 -31.40 32.92
CA ILE A 17 -3.18 -31.72 31.49
C ILE A 17 -4.32 -30.91 30.87
N LEU A 18 -5.46 -30.80 31.56
CA LEU A 18 -6.61 -30.03 31.08
C LEU A 18 -6.29 -28.54 30.96
N LEU A 19 -5.61 -27.97 31.97
CA LEU A 19 -5.12 -26.59 31.93
C LEU A 19 -4.13 -26.36 30.79
N ALA A 20 -3.17 -27.27 30.59
CA ALA A 20 -2.23 -27.18 29.49
C ALA A 20 -2.92 -27.24 28.12
N ALA A 21 -3.91 -28.10 27.96
CA ALA A 21 -4.71 -28.20 26.73
C ALA A 21 -5.55 -26.93 26.48
N LEU A 22 -6.17 -26.37 27.53
CA LEU A 22 -6.92 -25.11 27.45
C LEU A 22 -6.02 -23.92 27.10
N LEU A 23 -4.84 -23.84 27.72
CA LEU A 23 -3.83 -22.83 27.40
C LEU A 23 -3.34 -22.97 25.96
N ALA A 24 -3.05 -24.19 25.49
CA ALA A 24 -2.63 -24.44 24.12
C ALA A 24 -3.73 -24.07 23.10
N ALA A 25 -4.99 -24.41 23.39
CA ALA A 25 -6.13 -24.04 22.55
C ALA A 25 -6.36 -22.51 22.51
N LEU A 26 -6.18 -21.83 23.65
CA LEU A 26 -6.26 -20.38 23.72
C LEU A 26 -5.11 -19.72 22.94
N VAL A 27 -3.87 -20.18 23.09
CA VAL A 27 -2.73 -19.65 22.33
C VAL A 27 -2.92 -19.87 20.82
N ALA A 28 -3.40 -21.05 20.41
CA ALA A 28 -3.67 -21.36 19.01
C ALA A 28 -4.76 -20.45 18.42
N SER A 29 -5.81 -20.12 19.18
CA SER A 29 -6.90 -19.26 18.69
C SER A 29 -6.52 -17.79 18.55
N VAL A 30 -5.51 -17.29 19.27
CA VAL A 30 -5.04 -15.89 19.10
C VAL A 30 -4.14 -15.70 17.88
N THR A 31 -3.57 -16.76 17.29
CA THR A 31 -2.62 -16.63 16.18
C THR A 31 -3.18 -15.92 14.95
N GLY A 32 -4.49 -16.02 14.69
CA GLY A 32 -5.16 -15.28 13.61
C GLY A 32 -5.31 -13.78 13.85
N CYS A 33 -5.11 -13.32 15.09
CA CYS A 33 -5.24 -11.91 15.48
C CYS A 33 -3.89 -11.23 15.74
N ILE A 34 -2.77 -11.94 15.62
CA ILE A 34 -1.44 -11.35 15.82
C ILE A 34 -1.04 -10.64 14.53
N PRO A 35 -0.87 -9.30 14.54
CA PRO A 35 -0.36 -8.61 13.38
C PRO A 35 1.06 -9.07 13.08
N TYR A 36 1.34 -9.34 11.81
CA TYR A 36 2.65 -9.71 11.31
C TYR A 36 3.24 -8.56 10.49
N PRO A 37 4.56 -8.31 10.61
CA PRO A 37 5.21 -7.29 9.82
C PRO A 37 5.35 -7.75 8.37
N VAL A 38 5.01 -6.88 7.43
CA VAL A 38 5.23 -7.07 5.99
C VAL A 38 5.94 -5.84 5.46
N TYR A 39 7.00 -6.05 4.68
CA TYR A 39 7.67 -4.97 3.96
C TYR A 39 7.01 -4.78 2.61
N LYS A 40 6.40 -3.61 2.37
CA LYS A 40 5.62 -3.32 1.16
C LYS A 40 6.21 -2.17 0.38
N THR A 41 6.26 -2.33 -0.94
CA THR A 41 6.45 -1.22 -1.87
C THR A 41 5.14 -0.43 -1.93
N THR A 42 5.19 0.79 -1.41
CA THR A 42 4.06 1.71 -1.40
C THR A 42 4.04 2.56 -2.66
N GLN A 43 5.21 2.77 -3.28
CA GLN A 43 5.39 3.44 -4.55
C GLN A 43 6.55 2.78 -5.32
N PRO A 44 6.36 2.40 -6.59
CA PRO A 44 7.45 1.88 -7.42
C PRO A 44 8.35 3.04 -7.87
N ALA A 45 9.60 2.70 -8.19
CA ALA A 45 10.40 3.60 -9.02
C ALA A 45 9.72 3.69 -10.40
N ALA A 46 9.48 4.91 -10.87
CA ALA A 46 8.70 5.14 -12.08
C ALA A 46 9.14 6.43 -12.79
N HIS A 47 8.83 6.54 -14.08
CA HIS A 47 9.03 7.77 -14.82
C HIS A 47 7.94 7.98 -15.86
N ALA A 48 7.64 9.25 -16.11
CA ALA A 48 6.72 9.68 -17.16
C ALA A 48 7.47 10.54 -18.15
N THR A 49 7.37 10.19 -19.44
CA THR A 49 7.82 11.02 -20.55
C THR A 49 6.62 11.72 -21.14
N VAL A 50 6.61 13.05 -21.06
CA VAL A 50 5.51 13.90 -21.51
C VAL A 50 5.92 14.63 -22.76
N LEU A 51 5.12 14.46 -23.80
CA LEU A 51 5.36 14.99 -25.13
C LEU A 51 4.16 15.81 -25.61
N ASP A 52 4.36 16.68 -26.58
CA ASP A 52 3.27 17.31 -27.32
C ASP A 52 2.78 16.43 -28.50
N ALA A 53 1.79 16.93 -29.24
CA ALA A 53 1.25 16.26 -30.43
C ALA A 53 2.30 16.06 -31.54
N GLN A 54 3.34 16.90 -31.59
CA GLN A 54 4.47 16.83 -32.52
C GLN A 54 5.61 15.94 -31.99
N SER A 55 5.39 15.24 -30.88
CA SER A 55 6.39 14.39 -30.19
C SER A 55 7.61 15.17 -29.67
N GLN A 56 7.47 16.47 -29.42
CA GLN A 56 8.49 17.25 -28.74
C GLN A 56 8.32 17.15 -27.22
N PRO A 57 9.41 17.11 -26.45
CA PRO A 57 9.35 17.04 -25.00
C PRO A 57 8.68 18.28 -24.40
N LEU A 58 7.78 18.06 -23.45
CA LEU A 58 7.13 19.12 -22.68
C LEU A 58 7.79 19.23 -21.32
N ALA A 59 8.64 20.24 -21.14
CA ALA A 59 9.19 20.63 -19.83
C ALA A 59 8.13 21.26 -18.92
N ASP A 60 8.33 21.29 -17.61
CA ASP A 60 7.47 21.96 -16.63
C ASP A 60 6.00 21.50 -16.65
N ALA A 61 5.70 20.29 -17.14
CA ALA A 61 4.43 19.64 -16.90
C ALA A 61 4.45 19.07 -15.47
N ARG A 62 3.39 19.29 -14.69
CA ARG A 62 3.27 18.69 -13.35
C ARG A 62 2.80 17.26 -13.51
N VAL A 63 3.62 16.32 -13.04
CA VAL A 63 3.29 14.89 -13.00
C VAL A 63 3.06 14.50 -11.56
N VAL A 64 1.94 13.84 -11.31
CA VAL A 64 1.55 13.32 -10.01
C VAL A 64 1.45 11.80 -10.10
N LEU A 65 2.21 11.11 -9.24
CA LEU A 65 2.12 9.68 -9.03
C LEU A 65 1.26 9.43 -7.78
N ILE A 66 0.05 8.91 -8.01
CA ILE A 66 -0.96 8.69 -6.98
C ILE A 66 -0.86 7.24 -6.52
N SER A 67 -0.64 7.03 -5.22
CA SER A 67 -0.57 5.71 -4.60
C SER A 67 -1.83 5.42 -3.80
N SER A 68 -2.56 4.39 -4.19
CA SER A 68 -3.82 3.96 -3.57
C SER A 68 -3.71 2.52 -3.06
N ALA A 69 -4.60 2.12 -2.14
CA ALA A 69 -4.58 0.77 -1.59
C ALA A 69 -5.96 0.13 -1.39
N PHE A 70 -6.14 -1.11 -1.83
CA PHE A 70 -7.30 -1.98 -1.56
C PHE A 70 -7.08 -2.78 -0.25
N PRO A 71 -8.11 -3.17 0.54
CA PRO A 71 -9.58 -3.05 0.35
C PRO A 71 -10.16 -1.67 0.67
N TYR A 72 -9.38 -0.79 1.29
CA TYR A 72 -9.90 0.51 1.72
C TYR A 72 -10.06 1.49 0.56
N GLY A 73 -9.58 1.15 -0.64
CA GLY A 73 -9.83 1.82 -1.92
C GLY A 73 -9.39 3.28 -2.00
N ARG A 74 -8.73 3.77 -0.94
CA ARG A 74 -8.41 5.17 -0.76
C ARG A 74 -6.98 5.41 -1.19
N GLU A 75 -6.80 6.60 -1.74
CA GLU A 75 -5.49 7.18 -1.84
C GLU A 75 -4.79 7.19 -0.48
N ARG A 76 -3.50 6.89 -0.51
CA ARG A 76 -2.61 6.91 0.64
C ARG A 76 -1.69 8.11 0.61
N PHE A 77 -1.12 8.41 -0.55
CA PHE A 77 -0.26 9.58 -0.75
C PHE A 77 -0.06 9.86 -2.24
N ARG A 78 0.41 11.08 -2.53
CA ARG A 78 0.85 11.54 -3.84
C ARG A 78 2.29 11.96 -3.77
N GLU A 79 3.03 11.71 -4.85
CA GLU A 79 4.29 12.39 -5.11
C GLU A 79 4.18 13.18 -6.40
N GLU A 80 4.83 14.33 -6.43
CA GLU A 80 4.77 15.25 -7.55
C GLU A 80 6.16 15.58 -8.03
N ALA A 81 6.34 15.61 -9.35
CA ALA A 81 7.57 16.06 -9.97
C ALA A 81 7.23 16.83 -11.26
N PRO A 82 7.86 17.99 -11.50
CA PRO A 82 7.79 18.62 -12.81
C PRO A 82 8.62 17.81 -13.81
N THR A 83 8.22 17.81 -15.07
CA THR A 83 9.07 17.29 -16.14
C THR A 83 10.28 18.20 -16.38
N ALA A 84 11.45 17.59 -16.55
CA ALA A 84 12.67 18.31 -16.90
C ALA A 84 12.67 18.74 -18.38
N PRO A 85 13.70 19.47 -18.88
CA PRO A 85 13.77 19.88 -20.30
C PRO A 85 13.70 18.74 -21.32
N ASP A 86 14.02 17.50 -20.92
CA ASP A 86 13.88 16.29 -21.72
C ASP A 86 12.43 15.74 -21.74
N GLY A 87 11.49 16.42 -21.07
CA GLY A 87 10.09 16.00 -20.93
C GLY A 87 9.88 14.91 -19.89
N VAL A 88 10.88 14.57 -19.07
CA VAL A 88 10.80 13.43 -18.15
C VAL A 88 10.63 13.88 -16.69
N ALA A 89 9.63 13.30 -16.02
CA ALA A 89 9.49 13.32 -14.56
C ALA A 89 9.89 11.96 -14.00
N ARG A 90 10.64 11.93 -12.89
CA ARG A 90 11.18 10.70 -12.27
C ARG A 90 10.77 10.61 -10.81
N PHE A 91 10.44 9.40 -10.39
CA PHE A 91 9.96 9.07 -9.05
C PHE A 91 10.77 7.90 -8.51
N ASP A 92 11.26 8.04 -7.28
CA ASP A 92 11.98 6.97 -6.59
C ASP A 92 11.01 5.95 -5.99
N SER A 93 11.51 4.75 -5.74
CA SER A 93 10.71 3.74 -5.03
C SER A 93 10.64 4.06 -3.54
N LYS A 94 9.44 3.89 -2.97
CA LYS A 94 9.19 3.96 -1.53
C LYS A 94 8.68 2.62 -1.04
N SER A 95 9.22 2.19 0.09
CA SER A 95 8.82 0.97 0.77
C SER A 95 8.79 1.19 2.26
N GLU A 96 7.84 0.53 2.95
CA GLU A 96 7.70 0.66 4.39
C GLU A 96 7.31 -0.68 5.04
N TRP A 97 7.68 -0.84 6.30
CA TRP A 97 7.17 -1.94 7.13
C TRP A 97 5.77 -1.60 7.62
N GLN A 98 4.83 -2.51 7.39
CA GLN A 98 3.45 -2.39 7.84
C GLN A 98 3.06 -3.60 8.68
N ALA A 99 2.20 -3.38 9.66
CA ALA A 99 1.57 -4.45 10.42
C ALA A 99 0.29 -4.87 9.69
N GLU A 100 0.23 -6.12 9.24
CA GLU A 100 -0.98 -6.72 8.66
C GLU A 100 -1.51 -7.80 9.58
N SER A 101 -2.82 -8.02 9.57
CA SER A 101 -3.44 -9.20 10.19
C SER A 101 -4.26 -9.92 9.14
N MET A 102 -4.45 -11.23 9.27
CA MET A 102 -5.35 -11.95 8.37
C MET A 102 -6.80 -11.53 8.62
N MET A 103 -7.23 -10.47 7.93
CA MET A 103 -8.59 -9.96 7.97
C MET A 103 -9.42 -10.59 6.86
N LEU A 104 -10.76 -10.51 6.97
CA LEU A 104 -11.71 -11.06 5.99
C LEU A 104 -11.42 -10.64 4.54
N HIS A 105 -10.82 -9.46 4.35
CA HIS A 105 -10.52 -8.88 3.04
C HIS A 105 -9.09 -9.16 2.54
N GLY A 106 -8.35 -10.05 3.20
CA GLY A 106 -6.99 -10.42 2.83
C GLY A 106 -5.95 -9.38 3.25
N ALA A 107 -4.93 -9.22 2.41
CA ALA A 107 -3.82 -8.30 2.60
C ALA A 107 -4.07 -6.97 1.89
N GLN A 108 -3.44 -5.88 2.36
CA GLN A 108 -3.52 -4.59 1.68
C GLN A 108 -2.73 -4.65 0.36
N ILE A 109 -3.31 -4.19 -0.75
CA ILE A 109 -2.63 -4.20 -2.05
C ILE A 109 -2.53 -2.76 -2.54
N TYR A 110 -1.32 -2.33 -2.89
CA TYR A 110 -1.08 -1.01 -3.48
C TYR A 110 -1.27 -1.06 -5.00
N PHE A 111 -1.84 0.00 -5.55
CA PHE A 111 -1.95 0.26 -6.98
C PHE A 111 -1.75 1.74 -7.25
N TRP A 112 -1.39 2.08 -8.49
CA TRP A 112 -0.88 3.41 -8.81
C TRP A 112 -1.53 4.01 -10.04
N ASN A 113 -1.63 5.33 -10.02
CA ASN A 113 -2.19 6.12 -11.10
C ASN A 113 -1.33 7.32 -11.44
N TRP A 114 -1.34 7.69 -12.71
CA TRP A 114 -0.73 8.91 -13.21
C TRP A 114 -1.79 10.00 -13.31
N CYS A 115 -1.41 11.23 -12.94
CA CYS A 115 -2.06 12.44 -13.41
C CYS A 115 -0.98 13.37 -13.96
N VAL A 116 -1.21 13.91 -15.16
CA VAL A 116 -0.28 14.83 -15.82
C VAL A 116 -1.06 16.05 -16.27
N GLU A 117 -0.62 17.22 -15.81
CA GLU A 117 -1.21 18.50 -16.18
C GLU A 117 -0.17 19.49 -16.69
N LYS A 118 -0.60 20.33 -17.62
CA LYS A 118 0.17 21.48 -18.09
C LYS A 118 -0.78 22.52 -18.66
N PRO A 119 -0.71 23.80 -18.23
CA PRO A 119 -1.55 24.85 -18.78
C PRO A 119 -1.50 24.91 -20.32
N GLY A 120 -2.67 24.94 -20.94
CA GLY A 120 -2.83 24.91 -22.40
C GLY A 120 -2.81 23.51 -23.04
N TYR A 121 -2.78 22.45 -22.23
CA TYR A 121 -2.85 21.06 -22.65
C TYR A 121 -3.95 20.32 -21.87
N GLU A 122 -4.54 19.31 -22.49
CA GLU A 122 -5.51 18.45 -21.82
C GLU A 122 -4.81 17.60 -20.75
N THR A 123 -5.43 17.50 -19.56
CA THR A 123 -4.94 16.65 -18.47
C THR A 123 -5.07 15.17 -18.84
N TYR A 124 -4.00 14.42 -18.64
CA TYR A 124 -4.00 12.96 -18.77
C TYR A 124 -4.08 12.31 -17.39
N GLU A 125 -4.96 11.33 -17.23
CA GLU A 125 -5.18 10.61 -15.98
C GLU A 125 -5.35 9.10 -16.26
N THR A 126 -4.83 8.25 -15.38
CA THR A 126 -5.18 6.82 -15.33
C THR A 126 -6.12 6.53 -14.16
N LEU A 127 -6.95 5.48 -14.29
CA LEU A 127 -7.92 5.06 -13.27
C LEU A 127 -7.81 3.55 -12.98
N ASN A 128 -6.57 3.10 -12.85
CA ASN A 128 -6.20 1.73 -12.51
C ASN A 128 -6.79 1.32 -11.16
N ARG A 129 -7.14 0.05 -11.06
CA ARG A 129 -7.70 -0.58 -9.84
C ARG A 129 -6.82 -1.71 -9.31
N ASP A 130 -5.78 -2.07 -10.05
CA ASP A 130 -4.85 -3.13 -9.70
C ASP A 130 -3.40 -2.74 -10.04
N ALA A 131 -2.44 -3.31 -9.32
CA ALA A 131 -1.02 -3.07 -9.53
C ALA A 131 -0.55 -3.48 -10.94
N SER A 132 -1.14 -4.54 -11.50
CA SER A 132 -0.78 -5.08 -12.82
C SER A 132 -1.17 -4.19 -14.00
N GLU A 133 -2.08 -3.24 -13.79
CA GLU A 133 -2.52 -2.27 -14.79
C GLU A 133 -1.57 -1.07 -14.88
N PHE A 134 -0.66 -0.90 -13.91
CA PHE A 134 0.21 0.25 -13.84
C PHE A 134 1.44 0.12 -14.75
N ASP A 135 1.59 1.06 -15.67
CA ASP A 135 2.82 1.24 -16.44
C ASP A 135 3.78 2.20 -15.72
N ALA A 136 4.87 1.66 -15.18
CA ALA A 136 5.91 2.43 -14.50
C ALA A 136 6.77 3.29 -15.45
N LYS A 137 6.63 3.13 -16.78
CA LYS A 137 7.39 3.84 -17.81
C LYS A 137 6.46 4.54 -18.79
N LEU A 138 5.58 5.38 -18.26
CA LEU A 138 4.58 6.10 -19.04
C LEU A 138 5.22 6.94 -20.15
N VAL A 139 4.69 6.84 -21.36
CA VAL A 139 4.94 7.80 -22.44
C VAL A 139 3.60 8.36 -22.88
N VAL A 140 3.39 9.66 -22.67
CA VAL A 140 2.12 10.33 -22.95
C VAL A 140 2.33 11.52 -23.88
N LYS A 141 1.43 11.67 -24.86
CA LYS A 141 1.32 12.87 -25.69
C LYS A 141 0.12 13.68 -25.22
N LEU A 142 0.35 14.91 -24.77
CA LEU A 142 -0.71 15.81 -24.37
C LEU A 142 -1.17 16.66 -25.57
N PRO A 143 -2.44 16.55 -25.99
CA PRO A 143 -3.01 17.47 -26.96
C PRO A 143 -3.21 18.86 -26.32
N ARG A 144 -3.34 19.89 -27.16
CA ARG A 144 -3.71 21.23 -26.71
C ARG A 144 -5.17 21.24 -26.26
N GLY A 145 -5.47 21.91 -25.15
CA GLY A 145 -6.83 21.99 -24.63
C GLY A 145 -6.88 22.53 -23.20
N ASP A 146 -7.98 22.23 -22.52
CA ASP A 146 -8.24 22.68 -21.16
C ASP A 146 -7.55 21.77 -20.13
N SER A 147 -6.75 22.38 -19.26
CA SER A 147 -6.08 21.70 -18.16
C SER A 147 -7.01 21.65 -16.94
N ARG A 148 -7.21 20.44 -16.41
CA ARG A 148 -7.87 20.19 -15.12
C ARG A 148 -6.81 19.93 -14.03
N PRO A 149 -7.00 20.45 -12.80
CA PRO A 149 -6.08 20.22 -11.69
C PRO A 149 -5.94 18.74 -11.31
N CYS A 150 -4.71 18.26 -11.13
CA CYS A 150 -4.37 16.95 -10.55
C CYS A 150 -4.62 16.86 -9.02
N ASP A 151 -5.49 17.71 -8.47
CA ASP A 151 -5.75 17.84 -7.03
C ASP A 151 -7.01 17.07 -6.57
N ALA A 152 -7.78 16.49 -7.49
CA ALA A 152 -9.03 15.80 -7.16
C ALA A 152 -8.76 14.52 -6.34
N PRO A 153 -9.37 14.32 -5.15
CA PRO A 153 -9.22 13.12 -4.31
C PRO A 153 -9.99 11.89 -4.84
#